data_AF-A0A1E9B0V1-F1
#
_entry.id   AF-A0A1E9B0V1-F1
#
_cell.length_a   1.000
_cell.length_b   1.000
_cell.length_c   1.000
_cell.angle_alpha   90.00
_cell.angle_beta   90.00
_cell.angle_gamma   90.00
#
_symmetry.space_group_name_H-M   'P 1'
#
loop_
_entity.id
_entity.type
_entity.pdbx_description
1 polymer ?
#
loop_
_entity_poly.entity_id
_entity_poly.type
_entity_poly.pdbx_seq_one_letter_code
_entity_poly.pdbx_strand_id
1 'polypeptide(L)'
;MIDYKDIEKIVYLIPARNFYDGLTDSKVARDYQAYIEFQSQKYHQTKKRNDWIELKRLITEYESYLANQVDVKRKLLWFGLLRRSKEEMENECLNLIQRFHLEGWM
;
A
#
# COMPACT_ATOMS: atom_id res chain seq x y z
N MET A 1 20.89 16.45 -9.59
CA MET A 1 20.86 15.29 -10.49
C MET A 1 20.32 14.14 -9.67
N ILE A 2 19.21 13.54 -10.08
CA ILE A 2 18.58 12.43 -9.35
C ILE A 2 19.25 11.16 -9.85
N ASP A 3 19.94 10.45 -8.96
CA ASP A 3 20.58 9.18 -9.30
C ASP A 3 19.58 8.03 -9.18
N TYR A 4 19.88 6.89 -9.82
CA TYR A 4 19.00 5.71 -9.81
C TYR A 4 18.62 5.22 -8.40
N LYS A 5 19.52 5.39 -7.42
CA LYS A 5 19.27 5.03 -6.01
C LYS A 5 18.28 5.98 -5.33
N ASP A 6 18.21 7.23 -5.78
CA ASP A 6 17.29 8.22 -5.24
C ASP A 6 15.84 7.94 -5.67
N ILE A 7 15.66 7.35 -6.86
CA ILE A 7 14.33 7.01 -7.38
C ILE A 7 13.62 5.99 -6.48
N GLU A 8 14.34 4.94 -6.06
CA GLU A 8 13.78 3.94 -5.14
C GLU A 8 13.39 4.60 -3.82
N LYS A 9 14.27 5.43 -3.25
CA LYS A 9 13.99 6.19 -2.03
C LYS A 9 12.74 7.06 -2.18
N ILE A 10 12.63 7.83 -3.27
CA ILE A 10 11.47 8.69 -3.55
C ILE A 10 10.18 7.86 -3.57
N VAL A 11 10.16 6.73 -4.30
CA VAL A 11 8.97 5.87 -4.40
C VAL A 11 8.57 5.29 -3.04
N TYR A 12 9.52 4.86 -2.23
CA TYR A 12 9.23 4.26 -0.92
C TYR A 12 8.88 5.29 0.16
N LEU A 13 9.26 6.55 -0.02
CA LEU A 13 8.82 7.67 0.82
C LEU A 13 7.37 8.08 0.56
N ILE A 14 6.78 7.74 -0.61
CA ILE A 14 5.37 8.00 -0.88
C ILE A 14 4.51 7.22 0.14
N PRO A 15 3.62 7.89 0.89
CA PRO A 15 2.78 7.23 1.89
C PRO A 15 1.88 6.14 1.28
N ALA A 16 1.80 4.99 1.95
CA ALA A 16 1.06 3.81 1.48
C ALA A 16 -0.40 4.10 1.08
N ARG A 17 -1.06 5.02 1.80
CA ARG A 17 -2.44 5.46 1.51
C ARG A 17 -2.65 5.95 0.07
N ASN A 18 -1.63 6.49 -0.58
CA ASN A 18 -1.71 6.97 -1.96
C ASN A 18 -1.73 5.83 -2.99
N PHE A 19 -1.47 4.58 -2.56
CA PHE A 19 -1.52 3.40 -3.41
C PHE A 19 -2.81 2.58 -3.20
N TYR A 20 -3.66 2.96 -2.24
CA TYR A 20 -4.90 2.25 -1.92
C TYR A 20 -6.00 2.40 -2.96
N ASP A 21 -5.91 3.39 -3.85
CA ASP A 21 -6.88 3.59 -4.93
C ASP A 21 -7.07 2.31 -5.76
N GLY A 22 -8.31 1.84 -5.85
CA GLY A 22 -8.70 0.57 -6.48
C GLY A 22 -8.22 -0.72 -5.80
N LEU A 23 -7.41 -0.66 -4.72
CA LEU A 23 -7.02 -1.86 -3.96
C LEU A 23 -8.14 -2.32 -3.02
N THR A 24 -8.75 -1.38 -2.31
CA THR A 24 -9.82 -1.66 -1.34
C THR A 24 -11.10 -2.14 -1.99
N ASP A 25 -11.31 -1.83 -3.27
CA ASP A 25 -12.51 -2.21 -4.03
C ASP A 25 -12.33 -3.54 -4.79
N SER A 26 -11.11 -4.09 -4.77
CA SER A 26 -10.83 -5.39 -5.38
C SER A 26 -11.71 -6.48 -4.77
N LYS A 27 -12.06 -7.50 -5.56
CA LYS A 27 -12.86 -8.62 -5.06
C LYS A 27 -12.22 -9.24 -3.81
N VAL A 28 -10.91 -9.46 -3.83
CA VAL A 28 -10.16 -10.06 -2.72
C VAL A 28 -10.24 -9.18 -1.45
N ALA A 29 -10.08 -7.87 -1.58
CA ALA A 29 -10.20 -6.96 -0.44
C ALA A 29 -11.62 -6.95 0.14
N ARG A 30 -12.65 -6.95 -0.71
CA ARG A 30 -14.05 -7.04 -0.27
C ARG A 30 -14.36 -8.36 0.42
N ASP A 31 -13.80 -9.47 -0.06
CA ASP A 31 -13.96 -10.78 0.56
C ASP A 31 -13.34 -10.81 1.97
N TYR A 32 -12.15 -10.24 2.15
CA TYR A 32 -11.54 -10.07 3.48
C TYR A 32 -12.38 -9.18 4.40
N GLN A 33 -12.82 -8.02 3.92
CA GLN A 33 -13.64 -7.08 4.69
C GLN A 33 -14.94 -7.72 5.17
N ALA A 34 -15.66 -8.41 4.26
CA ALA A 34 -16.90 -9.12 4.58
C ALA A 34 -16.67 -10.22 5.63
N TYR A 35 -15.56 -10.97 5.52
CA TYR A 35 -15.28 -12.04 6.48
C TYR A 35 -14.85 -11.51 7.85
N ILE A 36 -14.06 -10.43 7.88
CA ILE A 36 -13.72 -9.71 9.11
C ILE A 36 -14.98 -9.17 9.78
N GLU A 37 -15.90 -8.58 9.02
CA GLU A 37 -17.18 -8.08 9.55
C GLU A 37 -18.02 -9.21 10.15
N PHE A 38 -18.17 -10.32 9.42
CA PHE A 38 -18.87 -11.51 9.91
C PHE A 38 -18.28 -12.02 11.23
N GLN A 39 -16.95 -12.18 11.29
CA GLN A 39 -16.30 -12.68 12.51
C GLN A 39 -16.34 -11.67 13.66
N SER A 40 -16.30 -10.36 13.35
CA SER A 40 -16.50 -9.32 14.35
C SER A 40 -17.89 -9.44 14.96
N GLN A 41 -18.94 -9.53 14.15
CA GLN A 41 -20.31 -9.71 14.64
C GLN A 41 -20.45 -10.99 15.47
N LYS A 42 -19.88 -12.11 15.00
CA LYS A 42 -19.88 -13.38 15.73
C LYS A 42 -19.19 -13.26 17.09
N TYR A 43 -17.99 -12.68 17.14
CA TYR A 43 -17.30 -12.44 18.42
C TYR A 43 -18.12 -11.54 19.35
N HIS A 44 -18.78 -10.51 18.83
CA HIS A 44 -19.63 -9.64 19.64
C HIS A 44 -20.81 -10.39 20.27
N GLN A 45 -21.37 -11.38 19.58
CA GLN A 45 -22.44 -12.24 20.09
C GLN A 45 -21.94 -13.30 21.08
N THR A 46 -20.85 -13.99 20.76
CA THR A 46 -20.38 -15.15 21.54
C THR A 46 -19.46 -14.77 22.69
N LYS A 47 -18.71 -13.66 22.56
CA LYS A 47 -17.59 -13.24 23.42
C LYS A 47 -16.53 -14.32 23.65
N LYS A 48 -16.46 -15.33 22.79
CA LYS A 48 -15.51 -16.44 22.92
C LYS A 48 -14.11 -16.01 22.51
N ARG A 49 -13.10 -16.45 23.28
CA ARG A 49 -11.68 -16.19 22.98
C ARG A 49 -11.26 -16.68 21.60
N ASN A 50 -11.76 -17.85 21.18
CA ASN A 50 -11.40 -18.42 19.86
C ASN A 50 -11.89 -17.55 18.70
N ASP A 51 -13.09 -16.99 18.80
CA ASP A 51 -13.63 -16.08 17.77
C ASP A 51 -12.82 -14.77 17.71
N TRP A 52 -12.33 -14.28 18.86
CA TRP A 52 -11.42 -13.12 18.90
C TRP A 52 -10.04 -13.41 18.29
N ILE A 53 -9.48 -14.59 18.56
CA ILE A 53 -8.20 -15.02 17.97
C ILE A 53 -8.34 -15.08 16.44
N GLU A 54 -9.43 -15.66 15.94
CA GLU A 54 -9.69 -15.74 14.50
C GLU A 54 -9.87 -14.35 13.89
N LEU A 55 -10.64 -13.46 14.53
CA LEU A 55 -10.79 -12.08 14.07
C LEU A 55 -9.44 -11.35 13.96
N LYS A 56 -8.59 -11.48 14.98
CA LYS A 56 -7.25 -10.89 14.96
C LYS A 56 -6.40 -11.44 13.82
N ARG A 57 -6.43 -12.76 13.63
CA ARG A 57 -5.72 -13.42 12.54
C ARG A 57 -6.16 -12.85 11.18
N LEU A 58 -7.47 -12.73 10.95
CA LEU A 58 -8.00 -12.21 9.69
C LEU A 58 -7.60 -10.75 9.43
N ILE A 59 -7.60 -9.91 10.47
CA ILE A 59 -7.13 -8.53 10.36
C ILE A 59 -5.65 -8.50 9.95
N THR A 60 -4.80 -9.30 10.61
CA THR A 60 -3.37 -9.38 10.26
C THR A 60 -3.13 -9.91 8.85
N GLU A 61 -3.90 -10.91 8.41
CA GLU A 61 -3.83 -11.43 7.03
C GLU A 61 -4.24 -10.35 6.01
N TYR A 62 -5.30 -9.60 6.29
CA TYR A 62 -5.73 -8.50 5.42
C TYR A 62 -4.74 -7.34 5.36
N GLU A 63 -4.18 -6.92 6.50
CA GLU A 63 -3.12 -5.91 6.57
C GLU A 63 -1.89 -6.34 5.76
N SER A 64 -1.49 -7.60 5.89
CA SER A 64 -0.37 -8.18 5.13
C SER A 64 -0.66 -8.20 3.63
N TYR A 65 -1.89 -8.55 3.24
CA TYR A 65 -2.33 -8.48 1.86
C TYR A 65 -2.23 -7.05 1.30
N LEU A 66 -2.75 -6.04 2.02
CA LEU A 66 -2.67 -4.64 1.60
C LEU A 66 -1.22 -4.16 1.48
N ALA A 67 -0.36 -4.49 2.46
CA ALA A 67 1.05 -4.14 2.42
C ALA A 67 1.76 -4.70 1.18
N ASN A 68 1.49 -5.97 0.84
CA ASN A 68 2.03 -6.61 -0.36
C ASN A 68 1.54 -5.93 -1.65
N GLN A 69 0.25 -5.59 -1.72
CA GLN A 69 -0.30 -4.88 -2.89
C GLN A 69 0.31 -3.49 -3.07
N VAL A 70 0.52 -2.76 -1.97
CA VAL A 70 1.22 -1.46 -2.01
C VAL A 70 2.66 -1.63 -2.49
N ASP A 71 3.39 -2.64 -1.98
CA ASP A 71 4.76 -2.92 -2.41
C ASP A 71 4.84 -3.26 -3.91
N VAL A 72 3.90 -4.06 -4.43
CA VAL A 72 3.79 -4.32 -5.88
C VAL A 72 3.59 -3.03 -6.66
N LYS A 73 2.66 -2.16 -6.22
CA LYS A 73 2.43 -0.87 -6.90
C LYS A 73 3.64 0.06 -6.84
N ARG A 74 4.37 0.09 -5.73
CA ARG A 74 5.63 0.84 -5.60
C ARG A 74 6.67 0.33 -6.59
N LYS A 75 6.88 -0.99 -6.64
CA LYS A 75 7.79 -1.60 -7.62
C LYS A 75 7.40 -1.26 -9.05
N LEU A 76 6.11 -1.32 -9.39
CA LEU A 76 5.63 -0.93 -10.71
C LEU A 76 5.91 0.53 -11.03
N LEU A 77 5.68 1.45 -10.09
CA LEU A 77 6.03 2.87 -10.26
C LEU A 77 7.53 3.05 -10.46
N TRP A 78 8.35 2.40 -9.62
CA TRP A 78 9.80 2.45 -9.73
C TRP A 78 10.30 1.95 -11.08
N PHE A 79 9.87 0.76 -11.53
CA PHE A 79 10.21 0.25 -12.86
C PHE A 79 9.69 1.15 -13.99
N GLY A 80 8.51 1.73 -13.82
CA GLY A 80 7.95 2.69 -14.78
C GLY A 80 8.82 3.94 -14.94
N LEU A 81 9.38 4.47 -13.84
CA LEU A 81 10.30 5.60 -13.86
C LEU A 81 11.63 5.24 -14.53
N LEU A 82 12.18 4.06 -14.21
CA LEU A 82 13.46 3.59 -14.76
C LEU A 82 13.44 3.37 -16.28
N ARG A 83 12.26 3.12 -16.87
CA ARG A 83 12.09 2.89 -18.31
C ARG A 83 11.99 4.17 -19.14
N ARG A 84 11.88 5.34 -18.49
CA ARG A 84 11.77 6.64 -19.17
C ARG A 84 13.15 7.15 -19.60
N SER A 85 13.16 8.16 -20.47
CA SER A 85 14.40 8.90 -20.74
C SER A 85 14.88 9.63 -19.47
N LYS A 86 16.18 9.99 -19.39
CA LYS A 86 16.74 10.63 -18.20
C LYS A 86 15.98 11.91 -17.82
N GLU A 87 15.69 12.75 -18.81
CA GLU A 87 14.97 14.01 -18.61
C GLU A 87 13.53 13.80 -18.11
N GLU A 88 12.78 12.89 -18.75
CA GLU A 88 11.41 12.57 -18.31
C GLU A 88 11.38 11.93 -16.92
N MET A 89 12.36 11.09 -16.61
CA MET A 89 12.49 10.43 -15.32
C MET A 89 12.79 11.45 -14.21
N GLU A 90 13.73 12.37 -14.44
CA GLU A 90 14.04 13.46 -13.51
C GLU A 90 12.81 14.36 -13.28
N ASN A 91 12.13 14.78 -14.36
CA ASN A 91 10.92 15.60 -14.27
C ASN A 91 9.78 14.90 -13.51
N GLU A 92 9.53 13.62 -13.77
CA GLU A 92 8.51 12.86 -13.05
C GLU A 92 8.86 12.69 -11.57
N CYS A 93 10.14 12.45 -11.24
CA CYS A 93 10.58 12.37 -9.85
C CYS A 93 10.37 13.69 -9.12
N LEU A 94 10.71 14.83 -9.74
CA LEU A 94 10.45 16.16 -9.18
C LEU A 94 8.95 16.40 -8.95
N ASN A 95 8.10 16.00 -9.89
CA ASN A 95 6.65 16.08 -9.74
C ASN A 95 6.15 15.24 -8.56
N LEU A 96 6.68 14.03 -8.37
CA LEU A 96 6.33 13.16 -7.24
C LEU A 96 6.76 13.76 -5.90
N ILE A 97 7.98 14.30 -5.82
CA ILE A 97 8.50 14.97 -4.63
C ILE A 97 7.58 16.12 -4.23
N GLN A 98 7.25 17.00 -5.19
CA GLN A 98 6.40 18.16 -4.95
C GLN A 98 4.97 17.75 -4.57
N ARG A 99 4.40 16.78 -5.31
CA ARG A 99 3.03 16.30 -5.08
C ARG A 99 2.85 15.66 -3.70
N PHE A 100 3.87 14.97 -3.20
CA PHE A 100 3.80 14.25 -1.94
C PHE A 100 4.54 14.93 -0.79
N HIS A 101 5.03 16.16 -1.00
CA HIS A 101 5.75 16.97 -0.03
C HIS A 101 6.96 16.22 0.59
N LEU A 102 7.79 15.62 -0.27
CA LEU A 102 8.93 14.79 0.14
C LEU A 102 10.23 15.60 0.29
N GLU A 103 10.18 16.93 0.15
CA GLU A 103 11.38 17.80 0.10
C GLU A 103 12.24 17.70 1.36
N GLY A 104 11.63 17.47 2.53
CA GLY A 104 12.35 17.31 3.80
C GLY A 104 12.87 15.90 4.08
N TRP A 105 12.52 14.91 3.25
CA TRP A 105 12.87 13.49 3.44
C TRP A 105 13.95 13.00 2.45
N MET A 106 14.27 13.81 1.45
CA MET A 106 15.33 13.55 0.48
C MET A 106 16.70 13.86 1.06
#